data_AF-A0A0B2S1F7-F1
#
_entry.id   AF-A0A0B2S1F7-F1
#
_cell.length_a   1.000
_cell.length_b   1.000
_cell.length_c   1.000
_cell.angle_alpha   90.00
_cell.angle_beta   90.00
_cell.angle_gamma   90.00
#
_symmetry.space_group_name_H-M   'P 1'
#
loop_
_entity.id
_entity.type
_entity.pdbx_description
1 polymer ?
#
loop_
_entity_poly.entity_id
_entity_poly.type
_entity_poly.pdbx_seq_one_letter_code
_entity_poly.pdbx_strand_id
1 'polypeptide(L)'
;MIWISFFLVIIDFQRHNSYIHLKVRFIIGVDGPKRVRLEEMREKHSLQDRVEMLGAVQHVQVRSVLISGHIFLNSSLTEAFCIAILEAASCGLLTVSTRVGGVPEVLPDEMIVLAEPDPGDMVHAIQKAISMLPKIDPQAMHNRMRELYNWHDVAKRTEIVYDRAFKCSNQNLLERLSRYLFCGAWAGKLFFLVMIVGFLLWQLLELWQCKHCCQHYFVEFFSEAR
;
A
#
# COMPACT_ATOMS: atom_id res chain seq x y z
N MET A 1 1.45 -4.73 12.26
CA MET A 1 2.65 -5.47 11.78
C MET A 1 2.53 -5.54 10.25
N ILE A 2 2.88 -4.46 9.59
CA ILE A 2 2.73 -4.30 8.13
C ILE A 2 3.99 -4.91 7.53
N TRP A 3 3.83 -6.03 6.83
CA TRP A 3 4.88 -6.67 6.06
C TRP A 3 5.22 -5.78 4.87
N ILE A 4 6.11 -4.82 5.04
CA ILE A 4 6.67 -4.10 3.89
C ILE A 4 8.00 -4.73 3.52
N SER A 5 7.93 -5.89 2.87
CA SER A 5 9.05 -6.38 2.06
C SER A 5 9.08 -5.54 0.78
N PHE A 6 9.65 -4.34 0.86
CA PHE A 6 9.93 -3.55 -0.33
C PHE A 6 10.98 -4.29 -1.17
N PHE A 7 10.57 -4.81 -2.33
CA PHE A 7 11.53 -5.01 -3.40
C PHE A 7 11.71 -3.66 -4.07
N LEU A 8 12.95 -3.21 -4.13
CA LEU A 8 13.34 -2.05 -4.89
C LEU A 8 14.36 -2.56 -5.90
N VAL A 9 14.25 -2.14 -7.15
CA VAL A 9 15.18 -2.52 -8.22
C VAL A 9 15.55 -1.28 -8.98
N ILE A 10 16.57 -0.61 -8.47
CA ILE A 10 17.11 0.59 -9.10
C ILE A 10 18.13 0.19 -10.17
N ILE A 11 17.68 0.21 -11.42
CA ILE A 11 18.56 0.11 -12.59
C ILE A 11 19.29 1.45 -12.73
N ASP A 12 20.62 1.50 -12.61
CA ASP A 12 21.41 2.69 -13.01
C ASP A 12 21.80 2.58 -14.49
N PHE A 13 21.54 3.64 -15.27
CA PHE A 13 21.92 3.72 -16.67
C PHE A 13 23.14 4.63 -16.81
N GLN A 14 24.33 4.05 -16.64
CA GLN A 14 25.59 4.78 -16.85
C GLN A 14 25.82 4.96 -18.36
N ARG A 15 25.50 6.16 -18.88
CA ARG A 15 25.88 6.56 -20.24
C ARG A 15 27.37 6.92 -20.26
N HIS A 16 28.22 6.03 -20.78
CA HIS A 16 29.63 6.31 -20.99
C HIS A 16 30.03 6.07 -22.46
N ASN A 17 30.56 7.10 -23.10
CA ASN A 17 31.29 7.05 -24.38
C ASN A 17 30.56 6.38 -25.58
N SER A 18 29.63 7.10 -26.21
CA SER A 18 28.98 6.82 -27.53
C SER A 18 28.37 5.43 -27.79
N TYR A 19 28.46 4.48 -26.85
CA TYR A 19 27.87 3.15 -26.88
C TYR A 19 27.08 2.93 -25.59
N ILE A 20 25.83 2.49 -25.72
CA ILE A 20 24.97 2.18 -24.57
C ILE A 20 25.36 0.79 -24.06
N HIS A 21 26.16 0.73 -23.00
CA HIS A 21 26.29 -0.48 -22.21
C HIS A 21 25.21 -0.46 -21.11
N LEU A 22 24.17 -1.29 -21.27
CA LEU A 22 23.16 -1.49 -20.24
C LEU A 22 23.76 -2.26 -19.05
N LYS A 23 24.36 -1.53 -18.11
CA LYS A 23 24.83 -2.10 -16.84
C LYS A 23 23.71 -2.01 -15.80
N VAL A 24 22.85 -3.02 -15.76
CA VAL A 24 21.78 -3.11 -14.76
C VAL A 24 22.37 -3.38 -13.38
N ARG A 25 21.99 -2.54 -12.41
CA ARG A 25 22.18 -2.76 -10.97
C ARG A 25 20.82 -2.96 -10.29
N PHE A 26 20.83 -3.61 -9.14
CA PHE A 26 19.67 -3.89 -8.30
C PHE A 26 20.00 -3.40 -6.89
N ILE A 27 19.10 -2.63 -6.28
CA ILE A 27 19.27 -2.09 -4.92
C ILE A 27 18.08 -2.57 -4.09
N ILE A 28 18.30 -3.58 -3.26
CA ILE A 28 17.23 -4.28 -2.54
C ILE A 28 17.17 -3.77 -1.09
N GLY A 29 16.08 -3.09 -0.77
CA GLY A 29 15.75 -2.62 0.58
C GLY A 29 14.82 -3.58 1.31
N VAL A 30 15.29 -4.77 1.67
CA VAL A 30 14.49 -5.76 2.40
C VAL A 30 15.07 -6.02 3.79
N ASP A 31 14.16 -6.16 4.75
CA ASP A 31 14.45 -6.74 6.05
C ASP A 31 13.53 -7.95 6.31
N GLY A 32 14.00 -8.87 7.15
CA GLY A 32 13.25 -10.06 7.56
C GLY A 32 13.79 -11.39 7.01
N PRO A 33 13.04 -12.50 7.23
CA PRO A 33 13.56 -13.86 7.12
C PRO A 33 13.98 -14.26 5.69
N LYS A 34 13.45 -13.59 4.67
CA LYS A 34 13.81 -13.85 3.28
C LYS A 34 15.15 -13.23 2.86
N ARG A 35 15.73 -12.33 3.67
CA ARG A 35 17.02 -11.69 3.39
C ARG A 35 18.14 -12.69 3.18
N VAL A 36 18.27 -13.68 4.07
CA VAL A 36 19.32 -14.71 4.00
C VAL A 36 19.29 -15.44 2.66
N ARG A 37 18.09 -15.82 2.21
CA ARG A 37 17.91 -16.50 0.91
C ARG A 37 18.29 -15.61 -0.28
N LEU A 38 18.08 -14.30 -0.20
CA LEU A 38 18.51 -13.37 -1.25
C LEU A 38 20.04 -13.20 -1.27
N GLU A 39 20.67 -13.11 -0.10
CA GLU A 39 22.13 -13.07 0.02
C GLU A 39 22.76 -14.37 -0.51
N GLU A 40 22.22 -15.53 -0.15
CA GLU A 40 22.63 -16.83 -0.69
C GLU A 40 22.52 -16.89 -2.22
N MET A 41 21.41 -16.40 -2.80
CA MET A 41 21.24 -16.34 -4.25
C MET A 41 22.23 -15.37 -4.91
N ARG A 42 22.52 -14.23 -4.27
CA ARG A 42 23.54 -13.28 -4.73
C ARG A 42 24.91 -13.94 -4.79
N GLU A 43 25.32 -14.64 -3.74
CA GLU A 43 26.61 -15.33 -3.68
C GLU A 43 26.67 -16.49 -4.69
N LYS A 44 25.64 -17.34 -4.71
CA LYS A 44 25.54 -18.50 -5.60
C LYS A 44 25.67 -18.12 -7.07
N HIS A 45 25.13 -16.96 -7.46
CA HIS A 45 25.15 -16.47 -8.83
C HIS A 45 26.25 -15.43 -9.10
N SER A 46 27.13 -15.16 -8.12
CA SER A 46 28.22 -14.17 -8.23
C SER A 46 27.73 -12.78 -8.69
N LEU A 47 26.64 -12.30 -8.07
CA LEU A 47 25.97 -11.05 -8.43
C LEU A 47 26.34 -9.87 -7.51
N GLN A 48 27.42 -9.96 -6.74
CA GLN A 48 27.81 -8.96 -5.74
C GLN A 48 28.05 -7.57 -6.36
N ASP A 49 28.59 -7.53 -7.58
CA ASP A 49 28.85 -6.28 -8.32
C ASP A 49 27.59 -5.61 -8.90
N ARG A 50 26.46 -6.32 -8.86
CA ARG A 50 25.20 -5.88 -9.47
C ARG A 50 24.04 -5.79 -8.49
N VAL A 51 24.09 -6.48 -7.35
CA VAL A 51 23.01 -6.53 -6.36
C VAL A 51 23.52 -6.00 -5.03
N GLU A 52 23.09 -4.79 -4.71
CA GLU A 52 23.32 -4.13 -3.43
C GLU A 52 22.17 -4.45 -2.47
N MET A 53 22.51 -4.92 -1.26
CA MET A 53 21.55 -5.23 -0.21
C MET A 53 21.60 -4.13 0.85
N LEU A 54 20.62 -3.21 0.86
CA LEU A 54 20.57 -2.10 1.81
C LEU A 54 20.06 -2.52 3.20
N GLY A 55 19.29 -3.61 3.27
CA GLY A 55 18.59 -3.98 4.50
C GLY A 55 17.33 -3.13 4.73
N ALA A 56 16.97 -2.93 6.01
CA ALA A 56 15.88 -2.05 6.40
C ALA A 56 16.19 -0.59 6.04
N VAL A 57 15.45 -0.02 5.09
CA VAL A 57 15.55 1.41 4.76
C VAL A 57 14.58 2.19 5.66
N GLN A 58 15.09 3.19 6.37
CA GLN A 58 14.25 4.05 7.20
C GLN A 58 13.36 4.93 6.30
N HIS A 59 12.12 5.20 6.73
CA HIS A 59 11.16 5.99 5.96
C HIS A 59 11.72 7.34 5.47
N VAL A 60 12.53 8.03 6.29
CA VAL A 60 13.17 9.31 5.94
C VAL A 60 14.15 9.18 4.76
N GLN A 61 14.76 8.01 4.60
CA GLN A 61 15.75 7.71 3.56
C GLN A 61 15.12 7.13 2.29
N VAL A 62 13.89 6.60 2.33
CA VAL A 62 13.23 5.97 1.18
C VAL A 62 13.28 6.87 -0.06
N ARG A 63 12.95 8.16 0.09
CA ARG A 63 13.03 9.13 -1.01
C ARG A 63 14.43 9.18 -1.62
N SER A 64 15.47 9.28 -0.79
CA SER A 64 16.87 9.38 -1.28
C SER A 64 17.31 8.13 -2.05
N VAL A 65 16.79 6.97 -1.67
CA VAL A 65 17.03 5.72 -2.38
C VAL A 65 16.26 5.73 -3.71
N LEU A 66 14.95 6.02 -3.68
CA LEU A 66 14.10 6.03 -4.88
C LEU A 66 14.65 6.95 -5.98
N ILE A 67 15.02 8.19 -5.65
CA ILE A 67 15.53 9.16 -6.65
C ILE A 67 16.85 8.73 -7.32
N SER A 68 17.56 7.75 -6.78
CA SER A 68 18.80 7.24 -7.39
C SER A 68 18.53 6.26 -8.54
N GLY A 69 17.27 5.90 -8.80
CA GLY A 69 16.91 4.92 -9.81
C GLY A 69 15.88 5.34 -10.82
N HIS A 70 15.59 4.38 -11.70
CA HIS A 70 14.80 4.60 -12.91
C HIS A 70 13.54 3.71 -12.97
N ILE A 71 13.61 2.51 -12.40
CA ILE A 71 12.51 1.54 -12.35
C ILE A 71 12.26 1.16 -10.90
N PHE A 72 11.00 0.93 -10.53
CA PHE A 72 10.60 0.36 -9.25
C PHE A 72 9.96 -1.01 -9.51
N LEU A 73 10.30 -2.02 -8.72
CA LEU A 73 9.84 -3.39 -8.95
C LEU A 73 9.12 -3.93 -7.72
N ASN A 74 7.83 -4.21 -7.86
CA ASN A 74 7.04 -4.89 -6.84
C ASN A 74 6.66 -6.30 -7.29
N SER A 75 7.12 -7.31 -6.57
CA SER A 75 6.83 -8.73 -6.87
C SER A 75 5.94 -9.39 -5.81
N SER A 76 5.12 -8.60 -5.10
CA SER A 76 4.19 -9.11 -4.09
C SER A 76 3.15 -10.05 -4.70
N LEU A 77 2.75 -11.08 -3.97
CA LEU A 77 1.68 -12.00 -4.41
C LEU A 77 0.28 -11.52 -4.02
N THR A 78 0.19 -10.55 -3.11
CA THR A 78 -1.06 -9.99 -2.61
C THR A 78 -0.86 -8.53 -2.23
N GLU A 79 -1.62 -7.62 -2.81
CA GLU A 79 -1.58 -6.18 -2.51
C GLU A 79 -2.98 -5.57 -2.65
N ALA A 80 -3.32 -4.63 -1.76
CA ALA A 80 -4.57 -3.89 -1.88
C ALA A 80 -4.37 -2.62 -2.73
N PHE A 81 -3.43 -1.77 -2.34
CA PHE A 81 -3.19 -0.48 -3.01
C PHE A 81 -1.70 -0.16 -3.19
N CYS A 82 -0.81 -0.80 -2.41
CA CYS A 82 0.64 -0.67 -2.52
C CYS A 82 1.15 0.79 -2.59
N ILE A 83 1.19 1.49 -1.45
CA ILE A 83 1.66 2.90 -1.36
C ILE A 83 3.09 3.08 -1.93
N ALA A 84 3.91 2.04 -1.84
CA ALA A 84 5.25 1.98 -2.43
C ALA A 84 5.28 2.36 -3.92
N ILE A 85 4.29 1.91 -4.68
CA ILE A 85 4.16 2.19 -6.11
C ILE A 85 3.89 3.68 -6.34
N LEU A 86 3.04 4.30 -5.52
CA LEU A 86 2.80 5.74 -5.61
C LEU A 86 4.03 6.54 -5.23
N GLU A 87 4.76 6.15 -4.17
CA GLU A 87 5.98 6.82 -3.74
C GLU A 87 7.05 6.79 -4.84
N ALA A 88 7.23 5.63 -5.48
CA ALA A 88 8.16 5.46 -6.58
C ALA A 88 7.77 6.26 -7.83
N ALA A 89 6.50 6.17 -8.27
CA ALA A 89 6.00 6.95 -9.39
C ALA A 89 6.07 8.46 -9.11
N SER A 90 5.85 8.87 -7.86
CA SER A 90 6.02 10.26 -7.42
C SER A 90 7.48 10.70 -7.44
N CYS A 91 8.44 9.78 -7.36
CA CYS A 91 9.86 10.08 -7.58
C CYS A 91 10.26 10.06 -9.07
N GLY A 92 9.31 9.81 -9.98
CA GLY A 92 9.55 9.77 -11.42
C GLY A 92 10.08 8.42 -11.93
N LEU A 93 9.90 7.33 -11.17
CA LEU A 93 10.33 5.99 -11.58
C LEU A 93 9.21 5.25 -12.32
N LEU A 94 9.57 4.51 -13.37
CA LEU A 94 8.62 3.61 -14.02
C LEU A 94 8.37 2.42 -13.11
N THR A 95 7.11 2.09 -12.85
CA THR A 95 6.79 0.96 -11.99
C THR A 95 6.60 -0.33 -12.79
N VAL A 96 7.14 -1.44 -12.29
CA VAL A 96 6.82 -2.79 -12.72
C VAL A 96 6.24 -3.53 -11.53
N SER A 97 5.04 -4.11 -11.67
CA SER A 97 4.40 -4.83 -10.57
C SER A 97 3.66 -6.07 -11.04
N THR A 98 3.47 -7.02 -10.13
CA THR A 98 2.50 -8.10 -10.30
C THR A 98 1.06 -7.56 -10.36
N ARG A 99 0.22 -8.19 -11.19
CA ARG A 99 -1.21 -7.91 -11.37
C ARG A 99 -2.02 -8.62 -10.29
N VAL A 100 -1.93 -8.15 -9.05
CA VAL A 100 -2.61 -8.77 -7.91
C VAL A 100 -3.43 -7.74 -7.12
N GLY A 101 -4.58 -8.21 -6.60
CA GLY A 101 -5.52 -7.39 -5.84
C GLY A 101 -5.86 -6.08 -6.54
N GLY A 102 -5.71 -4.94 -5.85
CA GLY A 102 -6.07 -3.62 -6.38
C GLY A 102 -4.94 -2.89 -7.10
N VAL A 103 -3.74 -3.48 -7.24
CA VAL A 103 -2.60 -2.87 -7.94
C VAL A 103 -2.93 -2.34 -9.35
N PRO A 104 -3.73 -3.05 -10.19
CA PRO A 104 -4.05 -2.56 -11.53
C PRO A 104 -4.87 -1.27 -11.56
N GLU A 105 -5.49 -0.89 -10.43
CA GLU A 105 -6.29 0.33 -10.31
C GLU A 105 -5.45 1.53 -9.80
N VAL A 106 -4.21 1.28 -9.38
CA VAL A 106 -3.37 2.27 -8.69
C VAL A 106 -2.77 3.28 -9.65
N LEU A 107 -2.21 2.82 -10.77
CA LEU A 107 -1.56 3.67 -11.77
C LEU A 107 -2.14 3.41 -13.16
N PRO A 108 -2.21 4.44 -14.02
CA PRO A 108 -2.53 4.26 -15.44
C PRO A 108 -1.51 3.36 -16.15
N ASP A 109 -1.94 2.66 -17.20
CA ASP A 109 -1.13 1.71 -17.97
C ASP A 109 0.17 2.31 -18.54
N GLU A 110 0.21 3.63 -18.78
CA GLU A 110 1.42 4.31 -19.26
C GLU A 110 2.52 4.48 -18.18
N MET A 111 2.16 4.35 -16.90
CA MET A 111 3.06 4.54 -15.75
C MET A 111 3.44 3.24 -15.03
N ILE A 112 2.78 2.13 -15.38
CA ILE A 112 3.00 0.82 -14.77
C ILE A 112 3.04 -0.29 -15.82
N VAL A 113 4.03 -1.17 -15.70
CA VAL A 113 4.06 -2.44 -16.45
C VAL A 113 3.59 -3.54 -15.50
N LEU A 114 2.45 -4.13 -15.81
CA LEU A 114 1.89 -5.24 -15.03
C LEU A 114 2.32 -6.58 -15.59
N ALA A 115 2.67 -7.50 -14.70
CA ALA A 115 2.99 -8.89 -14.99
C ALA A 115 2.10 -9.83 -14.17
N GLU A 116 1.87 -11.04 -14.65
CA GLU A 116 1.33 -12.11 -13.84
C GLU A 116 2.33 -12.50 -12.72
N PRO A 117 1.87 -13.08 -11.61
CA PRO A 117 2.72 -13.49 -10.48
C PRO A 117 3.56 -14.74 -10.81
N ASP A 118 4.27 -14.70 -11.93
CA ASP A 118 5.15 -15.72 -12.47
C ASP A 118 6.56 -15.12 -12.72
N PRO A 119 7.65 -15.81 -12.32
CA PRO A 119 9.00 -15.31 -12.53
C PRO A 119 9.34 -15.03 -14.00
N GLY A 120 8.85 -15.86 -14.93
CA GLY A 120 9.07 -15.68 -16.35
C GLY A 120 8.42 -14.39 -16.83
N ASP A 121 7.15 -14.18 -16.51
CA ASP A 121 6.44 -12.97 -16.91
C ASP A 121 7.02 -11.70 -16.28
N MET A 122 7.47 -11.77 -15.02
CA MET A 122 8.18 -10.66 -14.37
C MET A 122 9.45 -10.26 -15.12
N VAL A 123 10.23 -11.23 -15.64
CA VAL A 123 11.43 -10.93 -16.44
C VAL A 123 11.05 -10.23 -17.75
N HIS A 124 10.00 -10.70 -18.45
CA HIS A 124 9.52 -10.06 -19.67
C HIS A 124 9.02 -8.63 -19.41
N ALA A 125 8.32 -8.41 -18.30
CA ALA A 125 7.85 -7.09 -17.89
C ALA A 125 9.02 -6.13 -17.59
N ILE A 126 10.07 -6.59 -16.91
CA ILE A 126 11.29 -5.80 -16.68
C ILE A 126 11.98 -5.47 -18.01
N GLN A 127 12.13 -6.43 -18.92
CA GLN A 127 12.71 -6.18 -20.25
C GLN A 127 11.91 -5.13 -21.04
N LYS A 128 10.57 -5.24 -21.01
CA LYS A 128 9.67 -4.25 -21.60
C LYS A 128 9.87 -2.87 -20.96
N ALA A 129 9.91 -2.79 -19.64
CA ALA A 129 10.15 -1.53 -18.91
C ALA A 129 11.49 -0.88 -19.28
N ILE A 130 12.57 -1.68 -19.36
CA ILE A 130 13.90 -1.20 -19.80
C ILE A 130 13.83 -0.61 -21.21
N SER A 131 13.08 -1.22 -22.13
CA SER A 131 12.92 -0.72 -23.50
C SER A 131 12.08 0.57 -23.59
N MET A 132 11.18 0.79 -22.64
CA MET A 132 10.35 2.00 -22.55
C MET A 132 11.09 3.17 -21.91
N LEU A 133 12.03 2.88 -21.02
CA LEU A 133 12.71 3.87 -20.17
C LEU A 133 13.27 5.09 -20.93
N PRO A 134 13.91 4.97 -22.11
CA PRO A 134 14.43 6.15 -22.84
C PRO A 134 13.35 7.14 -23.30
N LYS A 135 12.08 6.73 -23.32
CA LYS A 135 10.94 7.56 -23.72
C LYS A 135 10.23 8.22 -22.55
N ILE A 136 10.57 7.82 -21.33
CA ILE A 136 9.92 8.29 -20.11
C ILE A 136 10.67 9.51 -19.59
N ASP A 137 9.95 10.61 -19.41
CA ASP A 137 10.44 11.78 -18.69
C ASP A 137 10.04 11.66 -17.20
N PRO A 138 11.01 11.53 -16.27
CA PRO A 138 10.72 11.48 -14.83
C PRO A 138 9.94 12.69 -14.32
N GLN A 139 10.18 13.88 -14.89
CA GLN A 139 9.50 15.11 -14.46
C GLN A 139 8.03 15.10 -14.88
N ALA A 140 7.73 14.70 -16.12
CA ALA A 140 6.36 14.48 -16.58
C ALA A 140 5.64 13.44 -15.72
N MET A 141 6.31 12.35 -15.36
CA MET A 141 5.73 11.31 -14.51
C MET A 141 5.41 11.81 -13.09
N HIS A 142 6.32 12.57 -12.47
CA HIS A 142 6.07 13.24 -11.19
C HIS A 142 4.87 14.19 -11.27
N ASN A 143 4.83 15.04 -12.31
CA ASN A 143 3.74 16.01 -12.50
C ASN A 143 2.40 15.31 -12.67
N ARG A 144 2.38 14.19 -13.40
CA ARG A 144 1.18 13.37 -13.59
C ARG A 144 0.69 12.76 -12.28
N MET A 145 1.59 12.24 -11.44
CA MET A 145 1.24 11.71 -10.12
C MET A 145 0.56 12.74 -9.23
N ARG A 146 1.07 13.98 -9.25
CA ARG A 146 0.51 15.09 -8.47
C ARG A 146 -0.94 15.40 -8.85
N GLU A 147 -1.33 15.19 -10.10
CA GLU A 147 -2.71 15.38 -10.58
C GLU A 147 -3.63 14.22 -10.22
N LEU A 148 -3.11 12.99 -10.25
CA LEU A 148 -3.88 11.78 -9.95
C LEU A 148 -4.17 11.65 -8.45
N TYR A 149 -3.18 11.95 -7.62
CA TYR A 149 -3.23 11.73 -6.18
C TYR A 149 -2.90 13.00 -5.41
N ASN A 150 -3.96 13.63 -4.88
CA ASN A 150 -3.86 14.80 -4.01
C ASN A 150 -4.62 14.53 -2.71
N TRP A 151 -3.96 14.71 -1.56
CA TRP A 151 -4.57 14.53 -0.25
C TRP A 151 -5.82 15.38 -0.02
N HIS A 152 -5.89 16.59 -0.61
CA HIS A 152 -7.07 17.44 -0.53
C HIS A 152 -8.28 16.79 -1.24
N ASP A 153 -8.07 16.21 -2.42
CA ASP A 153 -9.12 15.53 -3.16
C ASP A 153 -9.54 14.22 -2.49
N VAL A 154 -8.57 13.47 -1.95
CA VAL A 154 -8.85 12.26 -1.17
C VAL A 154 -9.69 12.61 0.06
N ALA A 155 -9.29 13.61 0.86
CA ALA A 155 -10.04 14.05 2.03
C ALA A 155 -11.46 14.46 1.67
N LYS A 156 -11.63 15.30 0.64
CA LYS A 156 -12.95 15.74 0.17
C LYS A 156 -13.84 14.58 -0.29
N ARG A 157 -13.29 13.61 -1.03
CA ARG A 157 -14.04 12.41 -1.45
C ARG A 157 -14.44 11.56 -0.25
N THR A 158 -13.54 11.42 0.74
CA THR A 158 -13.83 10.71 1.98
C THR A 158 -14.95 11.40 2.76
N GLU A 159 -14.90 12.73 2.96
CA GLU A 159 -15.96 13.50 3.64
C GLU A 159 -17.33 13.29 2.99
N ILE A 160 -17.41 13.31 1.65
CA ILE A 160 -18.68 13.06 0.93
C ILE A 160 -19.26 11.68 1.27
N VAL A 161 -18.42 10.65 1.40
CA VAL A 161 -18.88 9.30 1.78
C VAL A 161 -19.39 9.28 3.22
N TYR A 162 -18.67 9.93 4.14
CA TYR A 162 -19.11 10.05 5.54
C TYR A 162 -20.43 10.81 5.65
N ASP A 163 -20.57 11.95 4.98
CA ASP A 163 -21.82 12.74 4.95
C ASP A 163 -23.00 11.93 4.42
N ARG A 164 -22.78 11.12 3.37
CA ARG A 164 -23.81 10.21 2.85
C ARG A 164 -24.15 9.13 3.87
N ALA A 165 -23.17 8.54 4.51
CA ALA A 165 -23.37 7.53 5.54
C ALA A 165 -24.14 8.08 6.75
N PHE A 166 -23.87 9.31 7.17
CA PHE A 166 -24.61 10.00 8.23
C PHE A 166 -26.05 10.35 7.85
N LYS A 167 -26.29 10.69 6.58
CA LYS A 167 -27.65 11.00 6.07
C LYS A 167 -28.50 9.75 5.85
N CYS A 168 -27.88 8.59 5.64
CA CYS A 168 -28.58 7.31 5.65
C CYS A 168 -29.17 7.07 7.04
N SER A 169 -30.49 6.90 7.13
CA SER A 169 -31.15 6.57 8.39
C SER A 169 -30.54 5.29 8.97
N ASN A 170 -30.19 5.31 10.25
CA ASN A 170 -29.75 4.12 10.96
C ASN A 170 -30.89 3.08 10.87
N GLN A 171 -30.68 2.01 10.10
CA GLN A 171 -31.72 0.97 9.94
C GLN A 171 -32.07 0.42 11.31
N ASN A 172 -33.37 0.23 11.54
CA ASN A 172 -33.86 -0.29 12.81
C ASN A 172 -33.13 -1.59 13.15
N LEU A 173 -32.81 -1.78 14.42
CA LEU A 173 -32.05 -2.96 14.90
C LEU A 173 -32.72 -4.27 14.47
N LEU A 174 -34.05 -4.27 14.41
CA LEU A 174 -34.87 -5.38 13.89
C LEU A 174 -34.66 -5.67 12.40
N GLU A 175 -34.48 -4.65 11.56
CA GLU A 175 -34.18 -4.82 10.12
C GLU A 175 -32.76 -5.33 9.89
N ARG A 176 -31.81 -4.96 10.77
CA ARG A 176 -30.45 -5.50 10.72
C ARG A 176 -30.43 -6.96 11.17
N LEU A 177 -31.14 -7.28 12.25
CA LEU A 177 -31.30 -8.64 12.77
C LEU A 177 -32.01 -9.57 11.78
N SER A 178 -33.03 -9.09 11.07
CA SER A 178 -33.77 -9.93 10.12
C SER A 178 -32.89 -10.44 8.97
N ARG A 179 -31.91 -9.65 8.52
CA ARG A 179 -30.97 -10.06 7.45
C ARG A 179 -30.08 -11.25 7.85
N TYR A 180 -29.70 -11.36 9.12
CA TYR A 180 -28.91 -12.49 9.60
C TYR A 180 -29.74 -13.78 9.69
N LEU A 181 -31.03 -13.69 10.01
CA LEU A 181 -31.91 -14.85 10.07
C LEU A 181 -32.08 -15.56 8.72
N PHE A 182 -31.93 -14.84 7.60
CA PHE A 182 -31.96 -15.41 6.25
C PHE A 182 -30.63 -16.05 5.79
N CYS A 183 -29.55 -15.90 6.55
CA CYS A 183 -28.22 -16.37 6.16
C CYS A 183 -27.97 -17.81 6.66
N GLY A 184 -28.63 -18.80 6.04
CA GLY A 184 -28.42 -20.23 6.30
C GLY A 184 -29.02 -20.76 7.61
N ALA A 185 -29.37 -22.05 7.65
CA ALA A 185 -30.19 -22.65 8.73
C ALA A 185 -29.57 -22.59 10.14
N TRP A 186 -28.23 -22.60 10.22
CA TRP A 186 -27.48 -22.60 11.49
C TRP A 186 -26.57 -21.38 11.65
N ALA A 187 -25.87 -20.98 10.58
CA ALA A 187 -25.00 -19.81 10.60
C ALA A 187 -25.75 -18.53 10.97
N GLY A 188 -26.96 -18.32 10.41
CA GLY A 188 -27.78 -17.16 10.69
C GLY A 188 -28.22 -17.07 12.14
N LYS A 189 -28.60 -18.19 12.75
CA LYS A 189 -28.99 -18.26 14.18
C LYS A 189 -27.80 -17.97 15.10
N LEU A 190 -26.61 -18.45 14.74
CA LEU A 190 -25.36 -18.15 15.47
C LEU A 190 -25.01 -16.67 15.39
N PHE A 191 -25.02 -16.07 14.19
CA PHE A 191 -24.76 -14.64 14.01
C PHE A 191 -25.77 -13.76 14.74
N PHE A 192 -27.05 -14.14 14.71
CA PHE A 192 -28.11 -13.44 15.43
C PHE A 192 -27.85 -13.45 16.95
N LEU A 193 -27.46 -14.60 17.51
CA LEU A 193 -27.12 -14.71 18.94
C LEU A 193 -25.89 -13.86 19.29
N VAL A 194 -24.83 -13.90 18.47
CA VAL A 194 -23.64 -13.04 18.65
C VAL A 194 -24.02 -11.56 18.60
N MET A 195 -24.91 -11.16 17.70
CA MET A 195 -25.34 -9.76 17.56
C MET A 195 -26.15 -9.29 18.78
N ILE A 196 -27.03 -10.14 19.33
CA ILE A 196 -27.75 -9.86 20.58
C ILE A 196 -26.79 -9.71 21.75
N VAL A 197 -25.83 -10.64 21.89
CA VAL A 197 -24.82 -10.57 22.96
C VAL A 197 -23.99 -9.30 22.81
N GLY A 198 -23.57 -8.95 21.60
CA GLY A 198 -22.85 -7.71 21.31
C GLY A 198 -23.67 -6.45 21.63
N PHE A 199 -24.97 -6.46 21.35
CA PHE A 199 -25.88 -5.36 21.69
C PHE A 199 -26.08 -5.20 23.21
N LEU A 200 -26.26 -6.31 23.93
CA LEU A 200 -26.35 -6.29 25.39
C LEU A 200 -25.04 -5.82 26.03
N LEU A 201 -23.90 -6.24 25.48
CA LEU A 201 -22.58 -5.79 25.92
C LEU A 201 -22.40 -4.29 25.65
N TRP A 202 -22.83 -3.79 24.48
CA TRP A 202 -22.85 -2.36 24.18
C TRP A 202 -23.67 -1.58 25.21
N GLN A 203 -24.91 -1.99 25.48
CA GLN A 203 -25.76 -1.33 26.49
C GLN A 203 -25.12 -1.35 27.88
N LEU A 204 -24.48 -2.46 28.26
CA LEU A 204 -23.78 -2.57 29.54
C LEU A 204 -22.58 -1.63 29.62
N LEU A 205 -21.80 -1.52 28.53
CA LEU A 205 -20.67 -0.59 28.42
C LEU A 205 -21.13 0.87 28.44
N GLU A 206 -22.23 1.21 27.79
CA GLU A 206 -22.81 2.55 27.78
C GLU A 206 -23.30 2.95 29.19
N LEU A 207 -23.92 2.02 29.92
CA LEU A 207 -24.29 2.19 31.33
C LEU A 207 -23.07 2.33 32.26
N TRP A 208 -21.96 1.66 31.95
CA TRP A 208 -20.70 1.79 32.69
C TRP A 208 -19.97 3.11 32.39
N GLN A 209 -19.94 3.54 31.11
CA GLN A 209 -19.35 4.81 30.71
C GLN A 209 -20.13 6.01 31.24
N CYS A 210 -21.47 5.96 31.24
CA CYS A 210 -22.28 7.00 31.88
C CYS A 210 -21.96 7.16 33.38
N LYS A 211 -21.56 6.09 34.06
CA LYS A 211 -21.19 6.14 35.49
C LYS A 211 -19.77 6.65 35.74
N HIS A 212 -18.80 6.33 34.88
CA HIS A 212 -17.42 6.82 35.03
C HIS A 212 -17.19 8.23 34.44
N CYS A 213 -17.97 8.64 33.43
CA CYS A 213 -17.79 9.93 32.75
C CYS A 213 -18.47 11.11 33.49
N CYS A 214 -19.55 10.86 34.25
CA CYS A 214 -20.23 11.91 35.03
C CYS A 214 -19.41 12.47 36.21
N GLN A 215 -18.28 11.87 36.60
CA GLN A 215 -17.44 12.38 37.71
C GLN A 215 -16.12 13.04 37.26
N HIS A 216 -15.64 12.83 36.04
CA HIS A 216 -14.35 13.37 35.62
C HIS A 216 -14.42 14.57 34.65
N TYR A 217 -15.45 14.67 33.80
CA TYR A 217 -15.47 15.71 32.76
C TYR A 217 -16.05 17.07 33.20
N PHE A 218 -16.76 17.14 34.34
CA PHE A 218 -17.29 18.43 34.82
C PHE A 218 -16.25 19.28 35.59
N VAL A 219 -15.12 18.69 36.01
CA VAL A 219 -14.09 19.40 36.79
C VAL A 219 -12.88 19.80 35.95
N GLU A 220 -12.51 19.06 34.91
CA GLU A 220 -11.34 19.42 34.06
C GLU A 220 -11.66 20.51 33.01
N PHE A 221 -12.89 20.60 32.48
CA PHE A 221 -13.21 21.55 31.40
C PHE A 221 -13.25 23.03 31.85
N PHE A 222 -13.32 23.33 33.15
CA PHE A 222 -13.28 24.70 33.68
C PHE A 222 -11.91 25.13 34.25
N SER A 223 -10.92 24.24 34.28
CA SER A 223 -9.60 24.51 34.86
C SER A 223 -8.52 24.92 33.84
N GLU A 224 -8.71 24.64 32.55
CA GLU A 224 -7.72 24.98 31.49
C GLU A 224 -8.14 26.16 30.59
N ALA A 225 -9.23 26.86 30.94
CA ALA A 225 -9.65 28.08 30.27
C ALA A 225 -9.27 29.36 31.06
N ARG A 226 -8.05 29.42 31.60
CA ARG A 226 -7.39 30.67 32.02
C ARG A 226 -5.90 30.62 31.79
#